data_AF-A0A1F9K4Q0-F1
#
_entry.id   AF-A0A1F9K4Q0-F1
#
_cell.length_a   1.000
_cell.length_b   1.000
_cell.length_c   1.000
_cell.angle_alpha   90.00
_cell.angle_beta   90.00
_cell.angle_gamma   90.00
#
_symmetry.space_group_name_H-M   'P 1'
#
loop_
_entity.id
_entity.type
_entity.pdbx_description
1 polymer ?
#
loop_
_entity_poly.entity_id
_entity_poly.type
_entity_poly.pdbx_seq_one_letter_code
_entity_poly.pdbx_strand_id
1 'polypeptide(L)'
;MDIKELRKMTVPKLRERAKQVTDLEGVMGMEKEALIVAIAKAEGIAYEAPPKDVTTISSVKHEIRALKKQVEEIHASSKDHAKVHRIRRKIKKLKRRTRQLAHKAGPKEAPQASAPATSG
;
A
#
# COMPACT_ATOMS: atom_id res chain seq x y z
N MET A 1 1.77 19.89 15.31
CA MET A 1 2.67 19.19 14.36
C MET A 1 1.82 18.64 13.24
N ASP A 2 2.33 18.63 12.00
CA ASP A 2 1.57 18.09 10.85
C ASP A 2 2.11 16.70 10.46
N ILE A 3 1.24 15.80 9.98
CA ILE A 3 1.59 14.42 9.58
C ILE A 3 2.68 14.43 8.49
N LYS A 4 2.68 15.48 7.66
CA LYS A 4 3.69 15.71 6.62
C LYS A 4 5.08 15.93 7.20
N GLU A 5 5.20 16.54 8.38
CA GLU A 5 6.49 16.75 9.06
C GLU A 5 7.00 15.44 9.64
N LEU A 6 6.13 14.66 10.28
CA LEU A 6 6.48 13.34 10.81
C LEU A 6 6.96 12.38 9.71
N ARG A 7 6.37 12.41 8.51
CA ARG A 7 6.83 11.61 7.37
C ARG A 7 8.22 11.96 6.86
N LYS A 8 8.61 13.24 6.95
CA LYS A 8 9.93 13.73 6.54
C LYS A 8 11.02 13.38 7.54
N MET A 9 10.66 13.15 8.80
CA MET A 9 11.63 12.76 9.82
C MET A 9 12.19 11.35 9.57
N THR A 10 13.45 11.16 9.99
CA THR A 10 14.11 9.86 9.99
C THR A 10 13.60 9.02 11.16
N VAL A 11 13.68 7.69 11.00
CA VAL A 11 13.21 6.73 12.01
C VAL A 11 13.79 7.00 13.41
N PRO A 12 15.07 7.35 13.59
CA PRO A 12 15.61 7.67 14.92
C PRO A 12 14.91 8.86 15.59
N LYS A 13 14.68 9.95 14.85
CA LYS A 13 13.98 11.14 15.36
C LYS A 13 12.52 10.85 15.73
N LEU A 14 11.86 10.00 14.94
CA LEU A 14 10.51 9.53 15.26
C LEU A 14 10.50 8.66 16.52
N ARG A 15 11.53 7.82 16.75
CA ARG A 15 11.63 7.01 17.97
C ARG A 15 11.86 7.86 19.20
N GLU A 16 12.75 8.84 19.13
CA GLU A 16 12.98 9.78 20.24
C GLU A 16 11.70 10.53 20.58
N ARG A 17 10.97 11.02 19.57
CA ARG A 17 9.71 11.73 19.79
C ARG A 17 8.62 10.81 20.34
N ALA A 18 8.50 9.59 19.81
CA ALA A 18 7.58 8.60 20.35
C ALA A 18 7.89 8.29 21.82
N LYS A 19 9.15 8.15 22.23
CA LYS A 19 9.49 7.97 23.65
C LYS A 19 9.12 9.16 24.55
N GLN A 20 9.11 10.38 24.00
CA GLN A 20 8.75 11.59 24.75
C GLN A 20 7.24 11.79 24.89
N VAL A 21 6.48 11.36 23.88
CA VAL A 21 5.04 11.64 23.78
C VAL A 21 4.20 10.43 24.19
N THR A 22 4.73 9.22 24.04
CA THR A 22 4.06 7.96 24.40
C THR A 22 4.90 7.16 25.37
N ASP A 23 4.29 6.73 26.48
CA ASP A 23 4.87 5.77 27.44
C ASP A 23 4.85 4.32 26.90
N LEU A 24 4.85 4.14 25.58
CA LEU A 24 4.76 2.82 24.95
C LEU A 24 6.09 2.08 25.08
N GLU A 25 6.09 0.92 25.71
CA GLU A 25 7.20 -0.02 25.67
C GLU A 25 7.28 -0.67 24.28
N GLY A 26 8.45 -0.61 23.63
CA GLY A 26 8.66 -1.25 22.32
C GLY A 26 8.79 -0.33 21.10
N VAL A 27 8.92 1.00 21.29
CA VAL A 27 9.13 2.00 20.22
C VAL A 27 10.28 1.65 19.26
N MET A 28 11.30 0.93 19.74
CA MET A 28 12.46 0.53 18.91
C MET A 28 12.14 -0.53 17.85
N GLY A 29 11.11 -1.36 18.07
CA GLY A 29 10.70 -2.42 17.15
C GLY A 29 9.63 -1.99 16.13
N MET A 30 9.09 -0.77 16.26
CA MET A 30 7.99 -0.31 15.41
C MET A 30 8.47 0.17 14.03
N GLU A 31 7.69 -0.18 13.01
CA GLU A 31 7.84 0.35 11.66
C GLU A 31 7.56 1.86 11.62
N LYS A 32 8.14 2.55 10.62
CA LYS A 32 8.04 4.02 10.49
C LYS A 32 6.60 4.54 10.50
N GLU A 33 5.68 3.87 9.80
CA GLU A 33 4.27 4.28 9.77
C GLU A 33 3.58 4.08 11.13
N ALA A 34 3.89 2.99 11.85
CA ALA A 34 3.34 2.76 13.18
C ALA A 34 3.78 3.82 14.19
N LEU A 35 5.04 4.29 14.10
CA LEU A 35 5.55 5.39 14.91
C LEU A 35 4.81 6.70 14.63
N ILE A 36 4.54 7.02 13.37
CA ILE A 36 3.81 8.23 12.98
C ILE A 36 2.38 8.19 13.52
N VAL A 37 1.71 7.03 13.44
CA VAL A 37 0.35 6.84 13.99
C VAL A 37 0.35 6.99 15.51
N ALA A 38 1.32 6.40 16.22
CA ALA A 38 1.42 6.49 17.67
C ALA A 38 1.62 7.95 18.13
N ILE A 39 2.54 8.68 17.48
CA ILE A 39 2.78 10.11 17.77
C ILE A 39 1.55 10.94 17.43
N ALA A 40 0.94 10.75 16.24
CA ALA A 40 -0.24 11.50 15.83
C ALA A 40 -1.43 11.28 16.78
N LYS A 41 -1.64 10.04 17.25
CA LYS A 41 -2.68 9.70 18.22
C LYS A 41 -2.43 10.36 19.57
N ALA A 42 -1.18 10.39 20.03
CA ALA A 42 -0.82 10.98 21.32
C ALA A 42 -0.79 12.52 21.30
N GLU A 43 -0.48 13.14 20.15
CA GLU A 43 -0.55 14.59 19.94
C GLU A 43 -1.95 15.07 19.51
N GLY A 44 -2.93 14.17 19.39
CA GLY A 44 -4.32 14.51 19.02
C GLY A 44 -4.49 14.98 17.58
N ILE A 45 -3.55 14.65 16.69
CA ILE A 45 -3.59 15.01 15.27
C ILE A 45 -4.42 13.97 14.53
N ALA A 46 -5.41 14.43 13.75
CA ALA A 46 -6.26 13.57 12.93
C ALA A 46 -5.44 12.86 11.84
N TYR A 47 -5.01 11.63 12.12
CA TYR A 47 -4.38 10.75 11.14
C TYR A 47 -5.44 10.14 10.24
N GLU A 48 -5.80 10.86 9.18
CA GLU A 48 -6.41 10.22 8.01
C GLU A 48 -5.32 9.39 7.33
N ALA A 49 -5.36 8.08 7.56
CA ALA A 49 -4.55 7.14 6.81
C ALA A 49 -4.70 7.49 5.31
N PRO A 50 -3.59 7.58 4.54
CA PRO A 50 -3.72 7.87 3.13
C PRO A 50 -4.67 6.82 2.54
N PRO A 51 -5.68 7.23 1.76
CA PRO A 51 -6.62 6.27 1.19
C PRO A 51 -5.77 5.20 0.51
N LYS A 52 -5.94 3.93 0.94
CA LYS A 52 -5.22 2.81 0.34
C LYS A 52 -5.30 3.03 -1.17
N ASP A 53 -4.16 3.22 -1.83
CA ASP A 53 -4.15 3.53 -3.25
C ASP A 53 -4.74 2.33 -4.00
N VAL A 54 -6.07 2.31 -4.17
CA VAL A 54 -6.82 1.27 -4.88
C VAL A 54 -6.41 1.25 -6.35
N THR A 55 -5.69 2.28 -6.79
CA THR A 55 -5.06 2.46 -8.09
C THR A 55 -3.66 1.87 -8.20
N THR A 56 -3.08 1.29 -7.14
CA THR A 56 -1.80 0.57 -7.24
C THR A 56 -1.92 -0.64 -8.17
N ILE A 57 -0.85 -0.95 -8.90
CA ILE A 57 -0.83 -2.10 -9.83
C ILE A 57 -1.12 -3.42 -9.08
N SER A 58 -0.71 -3.52 -7.81
CA SER A 58 -0.93 -4.69 -6.94
C SER A 58 -2.41 -4.87 -6.57
N SER A 59 -3.12 -3.81 -6.16
CA SER A 59 -4.56 -3.89 -5.85
C SER A 59 -5.37 -4.33 -7.06
N VAL A 60 -5.11 -3.75 -8.24
CA VAL A 60 -5.78 -4.12 -9.50
C VAL A 60 -5.52 -5.58 -9.85
N LYS A 61 -4.31 -6.10 -9.60
CA LYS A 61 -4.00 -7.53 -9.78
C LYS A 61 -4.75 -8.42 -8.78
N HIS A 62 -4.94 -7.96 -7.54
CA HIS A 62 -5.70 -8.68 -6.54
C HIS A 62 -7.18 -8.80 -6.94
N GLU A 63 -7.79 -7.72 -7.41
CA GLU A 63 -9.15 -7.73 -7.95
C GLU A 63 -9.30 -8.69 -9.14
N ILE A 64 -8.32 -8.72 -10.06
CA ILE A 64 -8.33 -9.67 -11.19
C ILE A 64 -8.33 -11.12 -10.69
N ARG A 65 -7.56 -11.45 -9.64
CA ARG A 65 -7.54 -12.81 -9.07
C ARG A 65 -8.89 -13.17 -8.43
N ALA A 66 -9.47 -12.25 -7.66
CA ALA A 66 -10.80 -12.45 -7.06
C ALA A 66 -11.87 -12.70 -8.13
N LEU A 67 -11.89 -11.90 -9.20
CA LEU A 67 -12.85 -12.08 -10.31
C LEU A 67 -12.64 -13.39 -11.08
N LYS A 68 -11.42 -13.92 -11.15
CA LYS A 68 -11.17 -15.24 -11.76
C LYS A 68 -11.76 -16.36 -10.90
N LYS A 69 -11.55 -16.31 -9.58
CA LYS A 69 -12.16 -17.27 -8.64
C LYS A 69 -13.68 -17.25 -8.75
N GLN A 70 -14.30 -16.07 -8.84
CA GLN A 70 -15.74 -15.96 -9.07
C GLN A 70 -16.19 -16.62 -10.38
N VAL A 71 -15.40 -16.56 -11.45
CA VAL A 71 -15.74 -17.27 -12.70
C VAL A 71 -15.67 -18.78 -12.52
N GLU A 72 -14.68 -19.29 -11.79
CA GLU A 72 -14.53 -20.71 -11.47
C GLU A 72 -15.69 -21.20 -10.60
N GLU A 73 -16.06 -20.45 -9.56
CA GLU A 73 -17.22 -20.72 -8.71
C GLU A 73 -18.53 -20.72 -9.50
N ILE A 74 -18.71 -19.74 -10.40
CA ILE A 74 -19.88 -19.69 -11.27
C ILE A 74 -19.89 -20.92 -12.17
N HIS A 75 -18.78 -21.27 -12.84
CA HIS A 75 -18.70 -22.48 -13.66
C HIS A 75 -19.04 -23.77 -12.88
N ALA A 76 -18.63 -23.86 -11.60
CA ALA A 76 -18.92 -25.00 -10.74
C ALA A 76 -20.39 -25.04 -10.28
N SER A 77 -21.01 -23.88 -10.03
CA SER A 77 -22.33 -23.79 -9.39
C SER A 77 -23.48 -23.56 -10.39
N SER A 78 -23.21 -22.91 -11.53
CA SER A 78 -24.24 -22.46 -12.48
C SER A 78 -23.68 -22.26 -13.89
N LYS A 79 -24.37 -22.75 -14.93
CA LYS A 79 -23.99 -22.50 -16.33
C LYS A 79 -24.43 -21.11 -16.83
N ASP A 80 -24.36 -20.09 -15.97
CA ASP A 80 -24.77 -18.72 -16.30
C ASP A 80 -23.68 -18.00 -17.11
N HIS A 81 -23.68 -18.28 -18.41
CA HIS A 81 -22.74 -17.73 -19.38
C HIS A 81 -22.80 -16.19 -19.45
N ALA A 82 -23.95 -15.58 -19.17
CA ALA A 82 -24.11 -14.13 -19.21
C ALA A 82 -23.32 -13.45 -18.08
N LYS A 83 -23.39 -13.99 -16.86
CA LYS A 83 -22.60 -13.49 -15.72
C LYS A 83 -21.10 -13.68 -15.94
N VAL A 84 -20.68 -14.86 -16.41
CA VAL A 84 -19.27 -15.11 -16.76
C VAL A 84 -18.77 -14.12 -17.80
N HIS A 85 -19.57 -13.84 -18.84
CA HIS A 85 -19.19 -12.90 -19.89
C HIS A 85 -19.03 -11.46 -19.36
N ARG A 86 -19.90 -11.02 -18.43
CA ARG A 86 -19.75 -9.70 -17.76
C ARG A 86 -18.46 -9.64 -16.94
N ILE A 87 -18.15 -10.68 -16.17
CA ILE A 87 -16.93 -10.72 -15.34
C ILE A 87 -15.67 -10.75 -16.21
N ARG A 88 -15.64 -11.54 -17.29
CA ARG A 88 -14.52 -11.56 -18.25
C ARG A 88 -14.27 -10.18 -18.88
N ARG A 89 -15.34 -9.44 -19.22
CA ARG A 89 -15.23 -8.05 -19.71
C ARG A 89 -14.62 -7.13 -18.65
N LYS A 90 -15.02 -7.26 -17.37
CA LYS A 90 -14.43 -6.51 -16.25
C LYS A 90 -12.94 -6.82 -16.08
N ILE A 91 -12.55 -8.10 -16.12
CA ILE A 91 -11.14 -8.53 -16.08
C ILE A 91 -10.34 -7.91 -17.24
N LYS A 92 -10.88 -7.91 -18.46
CA LYS A 92 -10.22 -7.29 -19.64
C LYS A 92 -9.97 -5.80 -19.41
N LYS A 93 -10.96 -5.07 -18.88
CA LYS A 93 -10.82 -3.64 -18.55
C LYS A 93 -9.74 -3.42 -17.48
N LEU A 94 -9.75 -4.19 -16.39
CA LEU A 94 -8.74 -4.10 -15.33
C LEU A 94 -7.33 -4.38 -15.85
N LYS A 95 -7.14 -5.42 -16.68
CA LYS A 95 -5.84 -5.71 -17.32
C LYS A 95 -5.34 -4.55 -18.18
N ARG A 96 -6.23 -3.90 -18.94
CA ARG A 96 -5.88 -2.70 -19.73
C ARG A 96 -5.47 -1.55 -18.82
N ARG A 97 -6.20 -1.32 -17.73
CA ARG A 97 -5.86 -0.31 -16.72
C ARG A 97 -4.50 -0.58 -16.10
N THR A 98 -4.17 -1.83 -15.78
CA THR A 98 -2.83 -2.20 -15.28
C THR A 98 -1.72 -1.85 -16.28
N ARG A 99 -1.91 -2.14 -17.57
CA ARG A 99 -0.94 -1.80 -18.62
C ARG A 99 -0.78 -0.28 -18.79
N GLN A 100 -1.88 0.46 -18.76
CA GLN A 100 -1.87 1.92 -18.81
C GLN A 100 -1.17 2.52 -17.59
N LEU A 101 -1.45 2.00 -16.39
CA LEU A 101 -0.78 2.43 -15.16
C LEU A 101 0.72 2.12 -15.20
N ALA A 102 1.12 0.95 -15.70
CA ALA A 102 2.53 0.60 -15.87
C ALA A 102 3.24 1.51 -16.88
N HIS A 103 2.58 1.85 -17.99
CA HIS A 103 3.13 2.77 -18.99
C HIS A 103 3.21 4.21 -18.47
N LYS A 104 2.19 4.68 -17.73
CA LYS A 104 2.16 6.02 -17.11
C LYS A 104 3.16 6.15 -15.97
N ALA A 105 3.47 5.06 -15.28
CA ALA A 105 4.44 5.06 -14.20
C ALA A 105 5.89 5.22 -14.68
N GLY A 106 6.15 5.18 -15.99
CA GLY A 106 7.50 5.17 -16.57
C GLY A 106 8.35 4.01 -16.01
N PRO A 107 9.61 3.86 -16.43
CA PRO A 107 10.59 3.22 -15.57
C PRO A 107 10.70 4.11 -14.33
N LYS A 108 10.13 3.66 -13.21
CA LYS A 108 10.55 4.19 -11.91
C LYS A 108 12.06 4.00 -11.89
N GLU A 109 12.81 5.10 -11.79
CA GLU A 109 14.19 5.03 -11.31
C GLU A 109 14.22 4.00 -10.19
N ALA A 110 15.06 2.98 -10.39
CA ALA A 110 15.32 2.01 -9.36
C ALA A 110 15.59 2.78 -8.07
N PRO A 111 15.00 2.38 -6.93
CA PRO A 111 15.47 2.93 -5.66
C PRO A 111 16.97 2.68 -5.67
N GLN A 112 17.76 3.75 -5.72
CA GLN A 112 19.21 3.68 -5.73
C GLN A 112 19.59 2.70 -4.62
N ALA A 113 20.17 1.58 -5.02
CA ALA A 113 20.77 0.66 -4.08
C ALA A 113 21.80 1.50 -3.32
N SER A 114 21.49 1.80 -2.07
CA SER A 114 22.43 2.38 -1.12
C SER A 114 23.70 1.56 -1.21
N ALA A 115 24.78 2.21 -1.65
CA ALA A 115 26.08 1.62 -1.88
C ALA A 115 26.48 0.67 -0.74
N PRO A 116 27.12 -0.48 -1.02
CA PRO A 116 27.85 -1.17 0.02
C PRO A 116 28.98 -0.22 0.46
N ALA A 117 28.88 0.26 1.70
CA ALA A 117 29.96 1.00 2.32
C ALA A 117 31.18 0.08 2.36
N THR A 118 32.17 0.42 1.54
CA THR A 118 33.54 -0.08 1.63
C THR A 118 34.11 0.38 2.97
N SER A 119 34.35 -0.54 3.90
CA SER A 119 35.22 -0.31 5.06
C SER A 119 36.56 -0.97 4.77
N GLY A 120 37.62 -0.15 4.76
CA GLY A 120 39.01 -0.59 4.76
C GLY A 120 39.47 -1.11 6.12
#